data_AF-A0A0U0W644-F1
#
_entry.id   AF-A0A0U0W644-F1
#
_cell.length_a   1.000
_cell.length_b   1.000
_cell.length_c   1.000
_cell.angle_alpha   90.00
_cell.angle_beta   90.00
_cell.angle_gamma   90.00
#
_symmetry.space_group_name_H-M   'P 1'
#
loop_
_entity.id
_entity.type
_entity.pdbx_description
1 polymer ?
#
loop_
_entity_poly.entity_id
_entity_poly.type
_entity_poly.pdbx_seq_one_letter_code
_entity_poly.pdbx_strand_id
1 'polypeptide(L)'
;MMLLGNVGRRRNGGAVSHRKWTGGTEQLAQRALYDVSHGRFERSLSALTAVGALVTTAEIYFEHYKASFGNKWMWSPIVVTPPVVVAGVGGVFSRRWAKVWLPITAGIYTANGLMGEYMHARGVARKPGGWKNASYNVPTGPPIAAPGLMCIVGAMGLLAAVLRRER
;
A
#
# COMPACT_ATOMS: atom_id res chain seq x y z
N MET A 1 43.80 64.94 10.02
CA MET A 1 43.20 64.02 9.02
C MET A 1 44.04 62.74 8.99
N MET A 2 43.69 61.72 9.78
CA MET A 2 44.32 60.39 9.80
C MET A 2 43.27 59.33 10.17
N LEU A 3 42.92 58.51 9.17
CA LEU A 3 42.56 57.07 9.11
C LEU A 3 41.78 56.46 10.30
N LEU A 4 40.54 55.96 10.10
CA LEU A 4 40.16 54.62 9.56
C LEU A 4 40.89 53.46 10.30
N GLY A 5 40.23 52.43 10.82
CA GLY A 5 38.84 52.03 10.71
C GLY A 5 38.55 50.86 11.67
N ASN A 6 37.29 50.74 12.03
CA ASN A 6 36.75 49.61 12.76
C ASN A 6 35.63 49.02 11.92
N VAL A 7 35.37 47.73 12.14
CA VAL A 7 34.18 46.98 11.70
C VAL A 7 34.22 46.41 10.28
N GLY A 8 34.21 45.08 10.22
CA GLY A 8 33.97 44.31 9.00
C GLY A 8 33.79 42.83 9.25
N ARG A 9 32.98 42.48 10.26
CA ARG A 9 32.62 41.12 10.66
C ARG A 9 32.06 40.34 9.45
N ARG A 10 32.85 39.41 8.91
CA ARG A 10 32.39 38.43 7.91
C ARG A 10 31.24 37.61 8.52
N ARG A 11 30.06 37.62 7.89
CA ARG A 11 28.94 36.72 8.22
C ARG A 11 28.65 35.77 7.05
N ASN A 12 29.08 34.53 7.23
CA ASN A 12 28.43 33.25 6.93
C ASN A 12 27.32 33.24 5.86
N GLY A 13 27.68 32.81 4.64
CA GLY A 13 26.74 32.44 3.57
C GLY A 13 26.38 30.95 3.47
N GLY A 14 26.84 30.09 4.39
CA GLY A 14 26.70 28.62 4.26
C GLY A 14 25.51 27.97 5.00
N ALA A 15 24.90 28.65 5.98
CA ALA A 15 23.97 28.00 6.92
C ALA A 15 22.47 28.09 6.56
N VAL A 16 22.12 28.79 5.48
CA VAL A 16 20.72 29.13 5.13
C VAL A 16 20.05 28.07 4.26
N SER A 17 20.83 27.32 3.46
CA SER A 17 20.30 26.30 2.54
C SER A 17 19.86 25.02 3.27
N HIS A 18 20.71 24.45 4.14
CA HIS A 18 20.40 23.22 4.88
C HIS A 18 19.18 23.38 5.81
N ARG A 19 19.06 24.53 6.49
CA ARG A 19 17.98 24.80 7.45
C ARG A 19 16.60 24.91 6.79
N LYS A 20 16.54 25.38 5.54
CA LYS A 20 15.30 25.51 4.78
C LYS A 20 14.79 24.14 4.31
N TRP A 21 15.70 23.22 4.00
CA TRP A 21 15.38 21.85 3.60
C TRP A 21 14.92 21.00 4.79
N THR A 22 15.66 21.04 5.91
CA THR A 22 15.28 20.31 7.14
C THR A 22 13.98 20.85 7.75
N GLY A 23 13.78 22.18 7.74
CA GLY A 23 12.54 22.78 8.23
C GLY A 23 11.32 22.35 7.41
N GLY A 24 11.47 22.16 6.09
CA GLY A 24 10.39 21.70 5.23
C GLY A 24 10.02 20.22 5.45
N THR A 25 11.01 19.35 5.58
CA THR A 25 10.77 17.92 5.84
C THR A 25 10.18 17.67 7.23
N GLU A 26 10.64 18.41 8.24
CA GLU A 26 10.09 18.36 9.60
C GLU A 26 8.62 18.81 9.61
N GLN A 27 8.27 19.89 8.91
CA GLN A 27 6.89 20.36 8.80
C GLN A 27 5.98 19.35 8.10
N LEU A 28 6.45 18.70 7.02
CA LEU A 28 5.71 17.64 6.33
C LEU A 28 5.50 16.42 7.24
N ALA A 29 6.55 15.99 7.94
CA ALA A 29 6.48 14.87 8.88
C ALA A 29 5.51 15.17 10.04
N GLN A 30 5.58 16.37 10.62
CA GLN A 30 4.65 16.79 11.68
C GLN A 30 3.21 16.84 11.19
N ARG A 31 2.97 17.33 9.97
CA ARG A 31 1.62 17.34 9.37
C ARG A 31 1.11 15.94 9.11
N ALA A 32 1.96 15.04 8.58
CA ALA A 32 1.60 13.65 8.38
C ALA A 32 1.27 12.95 9.70
N LEU A 33 2.09 13.14 10.75
CA LEU A 33 1.83 12.59 12.09
C LEU A 33 0.55 13.15 12.70
N TYR A 34 0.28 14.44 12.50
CA TYR A 34 -0.97 15.07 12.92
C TYR A 34 -2.16 14.45 12.20
N ASP A 35 -2.10 14.33 10.88
CA ASP A 35 -3.18 13.74 10.09
C ASP A 35 -3.41 12.27 10.47
N VAL A 36 -2.34 11.47 10.67
CA VAL A 36 -2.44 10.08 11.12
C VAL A 36 -3.08 10.00 12.52
N SER A 37 -2.61 10.81 13.48
CA SER A 37 -3.15 10.80 14.85
C SER A 37 -4.62 11.25 14.94
N HIS A 38 -5.11 11.98 13.94
CA HIS A 38 -6.51 12.44 13.87
C HIS A 38 -7.36 11.66 12.85
N GLY A 39 -6.85 10.54 12.31
CA GLY A 39 -7.59 9.70 11.36
C GLY A 39 -7.83 10.36 9.99
N ARG A 40 -6.94 11.24 9.55
CA ARG A 40 -7.06 12.09 8.36
C ARG A 40 -6.16 11.67 7.20
N PHE A 41 -6.08 10.37 6.89
CA PHE A 41 -5.15 9.85 5.89
C PHE A 41 -5.82 9.05 4.75
N GLU A 42 -7.04 9.47 4.34
CA GLU A 42 -7.82 8.86 3.25
C GLU A 42 -7.09 8.83 1.90
N ARG A 43 -6.47 9.94 1.46
CA ARG A 43 -5.77 10.00 0.16
C ARG A 43 -4.53 9.13 0.18
N SER A 44 -3.80 9.14 1.29
CA SER A 44 -2.59 8.35 1.49
C SER A 44 -2.92 6.87 1.43
N LEU A 45 -3.96 6.41 2.14
CA LEU A 45 -4.43 5.03 2.03
C LEU A 45 -4.99 4.69 0.65
N SER A 46 -5.69 5.61 -0.03
CA SER A 46 -6.17 5.39 -1.40
C SER A 46 -5.01 5.17 -2.37
N ALA A 47 -3.95 5.98 -2.25
CA ALA A 47 -2.72 5.83 -3.03
C ALA A 47 -1.99 4.53 -2.71
N LEU A 48 -1.82 4.22 -1.41
CA LEU A 48 -1.17 2.98 -0.98
C LEU A 48 -1.97 1.74 -1.41
N THR A 49 -3.29 1.82 -1.46
CA THR A 49 -4.14 0.73 -1.99
C THR A 49 -3.87 0.52 -3.48
N ALA A 50 -3.80 1.58 -4.28
CA ALA A 50 -3.52 1.48 -5.71
C ALA A 50 -2.11 0.92 -5.98
N VAL A 51 -1.09 1.46 -5.31
CA VAL A 51 0.29 1.00 -5.46
C VAL A 51 0.45 -0.43 -4.95
N GLY A 52 -0.10 -0.73 -3.77
CA GLY A 52 -0.10 -2.07 -3.21
C GLY A 52 -0.77 -3.07 -4.14
N ALA A 53 -1.93 -2.74 -4.70
CA ALA A 53 -2.65 -3.63 -5.62
C ALA A 53 -1.85 -3.91 -6.89
N LEU A 54 -1.13 -2.92 -7.44
CA LEU A 54 -0.25 -3.12 -8.60
C LEU A 54 0.90 -4.08 -8.28
N VAL A 55 1.61 -3.86 -7.16
CA VAL A 55 2.73 -4.72 -6.75
C VAL A 55 2.25 -6.13 -6.47
N THR A 56 1.21 -6.28 -5.64
CA THR A 56 0.62 -7.58 -5.32
C THR A 56 0.13 -8.31 -6.57
N THR A 57 -0.43 -7.60 -7.55
CA THR A 57 -0.90 -8.23 -8.79
C THR A 57 0.24 -8.70 -9.68
N ALA A 58 1.36 -7.98 -9.70
CA ALA A 58 2.56 -8.43 -10.40
C ALA A 58 3.07 -9.76 -9.81
N GLU A 59 3.17 -9.84 -8.47
CA GLU A 59 3.56 -11.07 -7.77
C GLU A 59 2.59 -12.23 -8.08
N ILE A 60 1.28 -11.98 -7.95
CA ILE A 60 0.24 -12.96 -8.27
C ILE A 60 0.36 -13.43 -9.73
N TYR A 61 0.57 -12.51 -10.67
CA TYR A 61 0.70 -12.85 -12.08
C TYR A 61 1.86 -13.81 -12.31
N PHE A 62 3.04 -13.53 -11.75
CA PHE A 62 4.20 -14.41 -11.90
C PHE A 62 3.98 -15.78 -11.27
N GLU A 63 3.39 -15.84 -10.07
CA GLU A 63 3.08 -17.10 -9.39
C GLU A 63 2.07 -17.94 -10.20
N HIS A 64 1.01 -17.32 -10.72
CA HIS A 64 -0.03 -18.00 -11.47
C HIS A 64 0.42 -18.42 -12.87
N TYR A 65 1.26 -17.60 -13.50
CA TYR A 65 1.90 -17.92 -14.76
C TYR A 65 2.85 -19.12 -14.60
N LYS A 66 3.72 -19.10 -13.58
CA LYS A 66 4.65 -20.22 -13.28
C LYS A 66 3.91 -21.52 -12.96
N ALA A 67 2.77 -21.43 -12.26
CA ALA A 67 1.93 -22.58 -11.94
C ALA A 67 1.14 -23.12 -13.14
N SER A 68 1.06 -22.37 -14.25
CA SER A 68 0.40 -22.76 -15.51
C SER A 68 -1.03 -23.28 -15.30
N PHE A 69 -1.85 -22.51 -14.58
CA PHE A 69 -3.22 -22.93 -14.26
C PHE A 69 -4.13 -22.96 -15.49
N GLY A 70 -4.68 -24.15 -15.81
CA GLY A 70 -5.74 -24.32 -16.81
C GLY A 70 -7.13 -23.88 -16.33
N ASN A 71 -7.37 -23.84 -15.01
CA ASN A 71 -8.62 -23.36 -14.45
C ASN A 71 -8.66 -21.82 -14.50
N LYS A 72 -9.57 -21.27 -15.32
CA LYS A 72 -9.76 -19.82 -15.48
C LYS A 72 -10.08 -19.09 -14.17
N TRP A 73 -10.72 -19.75 -13.20
CA TRP A 73 -11.01 -19.15 -11.90
C TRP A 73 -9.74 -18.78 -11.12
N MET A 74 -8.62 -19.47 -11.35
CA MET A 74 -7.34 -19.09 -10.72
C MET A 74 -6.86 -17.72 -11.18
N TRP A 75 -7.35 -17.20 -12.30
CA TRP A 75 -6.99 -15.87 -12.80
C TRP A 75 -7.90 -14.75 -12.27
N SER A 76 -8.88 -15.07 -11.42
CA SER A 76 -9.76 -14.06 -10.82
C SER A 76 -9.03 -12.92 -10.10
N PRO A 77 -7.92 -13.15 -9.37
CA PRO A 77 -7.22 -12.07 -8.69
C PRO A 77 -6.72 -10.99 -9.67
N ILE A 78 -6.26 -11.40 -10.87
CA ILE A 78 -5.81 -10.47 -11.93
C ILE A 78 -6.97 -9.66 -12.48
N VAL A 79 -8.16 -10.27 -12.60
CA VAL A 79 -9.36 -9.61 -13.15
C VAL A 79 -9.93 -8.56 -12.19
N VAL A 80 -9.86 -8.80 -10.87
CA VAL A 80 -10.41 -7.87 -9.88
C VAL A 80 -9.47 -6.70 -9.55
N THR A 81 -8.20 -6.74 -9.97
CA THR A 81 -7.22 -5.68 -9.71
C THR A 81 -7.51 -4.35 -10.40
N PRO A 82 -7.75 -4.28 -11.72
CA PRO A 82 -7.87 -2.99 -12.41
C PRO A 82 -8.93 -2.07 -11.80
N PRO A 83 -10.13 -2.55 -11.40
CA PRO A 83 -11.12 -1.73 -10.71
C PRO A 83 -10.60 -1.09 -9.41
N VAL A 84 -9.90 -1.85 -8.55
CA VAL A 84 -9.41 -1.30 -7.27
C VAL A 84 -8.24 -0.33 -7.47
N VAL A 85 -7.40 -0.54 -8.48
CA VAL A 85 -6.33 0.40 -8.85
C VAL A 85 -6.93 1.72 -9.33
N VAL A 86 -7.87 1.66 -10.29
CA VAL A 86 -8.56 2.85 -10.80
C VAL A 86 -9.29 3.59 -9.69
N ALA A 87 -9.98 2.86 -8.80
CA ALA A 87 -10.68 3.46 -7.68
C ALA A 87 -9.74 4.08 -6.63
N GLY A 88 -8.59 3.45 -6.37
CA GLY A 88 -7.55 3.97 -5.48
C GLY A 88 -6.93 5.26 -6.02
N VAL A 89 -6.55 5.29 -7.30
CA VAL A 89 -6.08 6.51 -7.98
C VAL A 89 -7.17 7.58 -7.96
N GLY A 90 -8.41 7.24 -8.31
CA GLY A 90 -9.55 8.15 -8.24
C GLY A 90 -9.77 8.71 -6.83
N GLY A 91 -9.59 7.89 -5.79
CA GLY A 91 -9.74 8.27 -4.38
C GLY A 91 -8.76 9.35 -3.93
N VAL A 92 -7.54 9.36 -4.47
CA VAL A 92 -6.54 10.42 -4.22
C VAL A 92 -7.07 11.78 -4.63
N PHE A 93 -7.75 11.88 -5.78
CA PHE A 93 -8.18 13.14 -6.36
C PHE A 93 -9.63 13.49 -6.04
N SER A 94 -10.50 12.51 -5.79
CA SER A 94 -11.93 12.70 -5.62
C SER A 94 -12.50 12.02 -4.38
N ARG A 95 -13.21 12.80 -3.55
CA ARG A 95 -13.94 12.29 -2.39
C ARG A 95 -15.02 11.28 -2.79
N ARG A 96 -15.69 11.48 -3.94
CA ARG A 96 -16.71 10.54 -4.42
C ARG A 96 -16.12 9.17 -4.72
N TRP A 97 -14.94 9.14 -5.34
CA TRP A 97 -14.23 7.90 -5.62
C TRP A 97 -13.76 7.20 -4.34
N ALA A 98 -13.18 7.94 -3.39
CA ALA A 98 -12.74 7.38 -2.12
C ALA A 98 -13.90 6.82 -1.25
N LYS A 99 -15.10 7.42 -1.33
CA LYS A 99 -16.25 7.05 -0.48
C LYS A 99 -17.23 6.08 -1.11
N VAL A 100 -17.24 5.94 -2.43
CA VAL A 100 -18.23 5.09 -3.13
C VAL A 100 -17.53 3.95 -3.87
N TRP A 101 -16.63 4.29 -4.79
CA TRP A 101 -16.03 3.29 -5.68
C TRP A 101 -14.96 2.45 -5.00
N LEU A 102 -14.05 3.11 -4.27
CA LEU A 102 -12.96 2.44 -3.57
C LEU A 102 -13.44 1.36 -2.60
N PRO A 103 -14.40 1.58 -1.69
CA PRO A 103 -14.83 0.53 -0.77
C PRO A 103 -15.50 -0.66 -1.48
N ILE A 104 -16.23 -0.43 -2.59
CA ILE A 104 -16.85 -1.51 -3.35
C ILE A 104 -15.76 -2.38 -4.00
N THR A 105 -14.85 -1.77 -4.74
CA THR A 105 -13.78 -2.50 -5.44
C THR A 105 -12.80 -3.14 -4.47
N ALA A 106 -12.46 -2.45 -3.37
CA ALA A 106 -11.59 -2.97 -2.33
C ALA A 106 -12.26 -4.11 -1.57
N GLY A 107 -13.57 -4.06 -1.33
CA GLY A 107 -14.33 -5.16 -0.75
C GLY A 107 -14.31 -6.42 -1.62
N ILE A 108 -14.52 -6.27 -2.93
CA ILE A 108 -14.39 -7.37 -3.91
C ILE A 108 -12.97 -7.93 -3.91
N TYR A 109 -11.96 -7.05 -3.93
CA TYR A 109 -10.55 -7.42 -3.92
C TYR A 109 -10.19 -8.21 -2.64
N THR A 110 -10.59 -7.72 -1.47
CA THR A 110 -10.42 -8.42 -0.18
C THR A 110 -11.13 -9.77 -0.17
N ALA A 111 -12.38 -9.84 -0.65
CA ALA A 111 -13.12 -11.10 -0.72
C ALA A 111 -12.43 -12.13 -1.62
N ASN A 112 -11.86 -11.69 -2.75
CA ASN A 112 -11.09 -12.55 -3.62
C ASN A 112 -9.79 -13.04 -2.94
N GLY A 113 -9.09 -12.15 -2.23
CA GLY A 113 -7.93 -12.51 -1.41
C GLY A 113 -8.27 -13.55 -0.33
N LEU A 114 -9.38 -13.38 0.40
CA LEU A 114 -9.83 -14.33 1.42
C LEU A 114 -10.18 -15.70 0.82
N MET A 115 -10.80 -15.70 -0.35
CA MET A 115 -11.06 -16.94 -1.09
C MET A 115 -9.76 -17.63 -1.51
N GLY A 116 -8.79 -16.85 -2.02
CA GLY A 116 -7.45 -17.34 -2.35
C GLY A 116 -6.73 -17.92 -1.14
N GLU A 117 -6.78 -17.23 0.00
CA GLU A 117 -6.17 -17.64 1.27
C GLU A 117 -6.71 -19.01 1.70
N TYR A 118 -8.03 -19.16 1.69
CA TYR A 118 -8.69 -20.43 1.98
C TYR A 118 -8.24 -21.54 1.01
N MET A 119 -8.20 -21.25 -0.29
CA MET A 119 -7.78 -22.24 -1.29
C MET A 119 -6.31 -22.64 -1.13
N HIS A 120 -5.42 -21.70 -0.79
CA HIS A 120 -4.01 -21.94 -0.56
C HIS A 120 -3.79 -22.76 0.71
N ALA A 121 -4.44 -22.38 1.82
CA ALA A 121 -4.44 -23.14 3.06
C ALA A 121 -4.96 -24.57 2.85
N ARG A 122 -6.07 -24.73 2.11
CA ARG A 122 -6.62 -26.04 1.74
C ARG A 122 -5.63 -26.83 0.87
N GLY A 123 -4.87 -26.17 0.00
CA GLY A 123 -3.82 -26.78 -0.80
C GLY A 123 -2.68 -27.33 0.05
N VAL A 124 -2.19 -26.55 1.03
CA VAL A 124 -1.19 -27.01 2.02
C VAL A 124 -1.70 -28.21 2.81
N ALA A 125 -2.96 -28.17 3.27
CA ALA A 125 -3.58 -29.25 4.03
C ALA A 125 -3.65 -30.58 3.27
N ARG A 126 -3.71 -30.54 1.94
CA ARG A 126 -3.83 -31.72 1.06
C ARG A 126 -2.50 -32.34 0.68
N LYS A 127 -1.37 -31.68 0.96
CA LYS A 127 -0.06 -32.29 0.76
C LYS A 127 0.16 -33.46 1.73
N PRO A 128 1.05 -34.42 1.43
CA PRO A 128 1.34 -35.54 2.34
C PRO A 128 1.66 -35.07 3.76
N GLY A 129 1.00 -35.66 4.75
CA GLY A 129 1.09 -35.28 6.17
C GLY A 129 0.38 -33.97 6.54
N GLY A 130 -0.18 -33.24 5.58
CA GLY A 130 -0.96 -32.02 5.78
C GLY A 130 -0.27 -30.99 6.66
N TRP A 131 -1.03 -30.39 7.57
CA TRP A 131 -0.52 -29.41 8.54
C TRP A 131 0.45 -29.98 9.57
N LYS A 132 0.47 -31.31 9.79
CA LYS A 132 1.46 -31.92 10.71
C LYS A 132 2.88 -31.78 10.16
N ASN A 133 3.02 -31.64 8.84
CA ASN A 133 4.28 -31.38 8.13
C ASN A 133 4.36 -29.92 7.63
N ALA A 134 3.79 -28.95 8.37
CA ALA A 134 3.71 -27.55 7.92
C ALA A 134 5.06 -26.92 7.56
N SER A 135 6.14 -27.24 8.30
CA SER A 135 7.49 -26.74 8.01
C SER A 135 7.98 -27.09 6.60
N TYR A 136 7.55 -28.24 6.07
CA TYR A 136 7.82 -28.65 4.70
C TYR A 136 6.74 -28.19 3.72
N ASN A 137 5.47 -28.34 4.09
CA ASN A 137 4.34 -28.13 3.19
C ASN A 137 4.00 -26.66 2.93
N VAL A 138 4.31 -25.74 3.85
CA VAL A 138 4.08 -24.30 3.64
C VAL A 138 5.08 -23.73 2.63
N PRO A 139 6.41 -23.93 2.74
CA PRO A 139 7.37 -23.38 1.77
C PRO A 139 7.30 -24.06 0.39
N THR A 140 6.94 -25.34 0.35
CA THR A 140 6.88 -26.12 -0.91
C THR A 140 5.47 -26.19 -1.51
N GLY A 141 4.46 -25.66 -0.82
CA GLY A 141 3.07 -25.67 -1.24
C GLY A 141 2.66 -24.41 -1.99
N PRO A 142 1.35 -24.19 -2.18
CA PRO A 142 0.84 -22.92 -2.67
C PRO A 142 1.29 -21.76 -1.77
N PRO A 143 1.63 -20.59 -2.32
CA PRO A 143 2.16 -19.47 -1.54
C PRO A 143 1.08 -18.87 -0.65
N ILE A 144 1.02 -19.29 0.61
CA ILE A 144 -0.06 -18.90 1.54
C ILE A 144 -0.04 -17.41 1.88
N ALA A 145 1.12 -16.74 1.84
CA ALA A 145 1.23 -15.33 2.18
C ALA A 145 0.66 -14.38 1.10
N ALA A 146 0.63 -14.81 -0.18
CA ALA A 146 0.26 -13.93 -1.29
C ALA A 146 -1.23 -13.51 -1.27
N PRO A 147 -2.20 -14.42 -1.06
CA PRO A 147 -3.60 -14.02 -0.88
C PRO A 147 -3.84 -13.19 0.40
N GLY A 148 -3.09 -13.47 1.47
CA GLY A 148 -3.10 -12.65 2.69
C GLY A 148 -2.65 -11.20 2.43
N LEU A 149 -1.61 -10.99 1.62
CA LEU A 149 -1.18 -9.64 1.22
C LEU A 149 -2.27 -8.93 0.42
N MET A 150 -2.95 -9.65 -0.49
CA MET A 150 -4.10 -9.14 -1.23
C MET A 150 -5.22 -8.65 -0.28
N CYS A 151 -5.49 -9.39 0.81
CA CYS A 151 -6.45 -8.99 1.83
C CYS A 151 -6.04 -7.70 2.55
N ILE A 152 -4.76 -7.56 2.91
CA ILE A 152 -4.24 -6.35 3.59
C ILE A 152 -4.41 -5.13 2.68
N VAL A 153 -4.02 -5.24 1.41
CA VAL A 153 -4.17 -4.16 0.43
C VAL A 153 -5.64 -3.77 0.24
N GLY A 154 -6.54 -4.74 0.12
CA GLY A 154 -7.98 -4.46 0.05
C GLY A 154 -8.52 -3.83 1.35
N ALA A 155 -8.08 -4.29 2.52
CA ALA A 155 -8.44 -3.71 3.81
C ALA A 155 -8.00 -2.24 3.94
N MET A 156 -6.85 -1.87 3.38
CA MET A 156 -6.41 -0.47 3.31
C MET A 156 -7.40 0.40 2.51
N GLY A 157 -7.94 -0.11 1.40
CA GLY A 157 -8.96 0.58 0.61
C GLY A 157 -10.28 0.72 1.35
N LEU A 158 -10.68 -0.28 2.13
CA LEU A 158 -11.85 -0.22 3.01
C LEU A 158 -11.65 0.81 4.14
N LEU A 159 -10.46 0.84 4.75
CA LEU A 159 -10.12 1.81 5.79
C LEU A 159 -10.09 3.25 5.25
N ALA A 160 -9.61 3.47 4.02
CA ALA A 160 -9.67 4.78 3.38
C ALA A 160 -11.10 5.32 3.32
N ALA A 161 -12.09 4.45 3.08
CA ALA A 161 -13.49 4.85 2.96
C ALA A 161 -14.10 5.33 4.29
N VAL A 162 -13.58 4.93 5.45
CA VAL A 162 -14.06 5.39 6.76
C VAL A 162 -13.27 6.56 7.34
N LEU A 163 -12.03 6.76 6.89
CA LEU A 163 -11.16 7.83 7.40
C LEU A 163 -11.49 9.21 6.82
N ARG A 164 -10.91 10.25 7.41
CA ARG A 164 -11.08 11.63 6.93
C ARG A 164 -10.02 11.97 5.89
N ARG A 165 -10.33 12.94 5.04
CA ARG A 165 -9.42 13.45 4.02
C ARG A 165 -8.38 14.39 4.63
N GLU A 166 -7.13 14.24 4.20
CA GLU A 166 -6.01 15.15 4.45
C GLU A 166 -6.40 16.57 3.99
N ARG A 167 -5.95 17.60 4.71
CA ARG A 167 -6.09 19.02 4.30
C ARG A 167 -4.71 19.52 3.98
#